data_AF-A0A949BVZ8-F1
#
_entry.id   AF-A0A949BVZ8-F1
#
_cell.length_a   1.000
_cell.length_b   1.000
_cell.length_c   1.000
_cell.angle_alpha   90.00
_cell.angle_beta   90.00
_cell.angle_gamma   90.00
#
_symmetry.space_group_name_H-M   'P 1'
#
loop_
_entity.id
_entity.type
_entity.pdbx_description
1 polymer ?
#
loop_
_entity_poly.entity_id
_entity_poly.type
_entity_poly.pdbx_seq_one_letter_code
_entity_poly.pdbx_strand_id
1 'polypeptide(L)'
;MTENLVYRKMCLIMEVQTSIKLLKKGMGDLQKISSANDFYHAPILLLSTGYERLIKCLLCLALMDENGDFKKPPYETSRGQGHKLDYLIDKLLSLCAEKNYSAKFSAAKADIDFLSKDK
;
A
#
# COMPACT_ATOMS: atom_id res chain seq x y z
N MET A 1 -6.01 -18.78 20.71
CA MET A 1 -6.45 -17.57 19.97
C MET A 1 -5.32 -16.55 19.82
N THR A 2 -4.48 -16.31 20.84
CA THR A 2 -3.37 -15.33 20.82
C THR A 2 -2.25 -15.65 19.82
N GLU A 3 -1.90 -16.93 19.62
CA GLU A 3 -0.87 -17.35 18.64
C GLU A 3 -1.21 -16.93 17.20
N ASN A 4 -2.50 -16.99 16.84
CA ASN A 4 -2.96 -16.62 15.51
C ASN A 4 -2.77 -15.11 15.25
N LEU A 5 -2.97 -14.28 16.27
CA LEU A 5 -2.81 -12.83 16.15
C LEU A 5 -1.34 -12.41 16.00
N VAL A 6 -0.45 -13.01 16.78
CA VAL A 6 1.00 -12.77 16.69
C VAL A 6 1.50 -13.15 15.29
N TYR A 7 1.10 -14.31 14.79
CA TYR A 7 1.45 -14.76 13.43
C TYR A 7 0.96 -13.78 12.36
N ARG A 8 -0.30 -13.33 12.42
CA ARG A 8 -0.85 -12.35 11.46
C ARG A 8 -0.10 -11.02 11.49
N LYS A 9 0.29 -10.54 12.67
CA LYS A 9 1.11 -9.32 12.82
C LYS A 9 2.51 -9.50 12.23
N MET A 10 3.14 -10.66 12.43
CA MET A 10 4.43 -10.99 11.79
C MET A 10 4.32 -11.02 10.26
N CYS A 11 3.28 -11.66 9.71
CA CYS A 11 3.03 -11.66 8.28
C CYS A 11 2.88 -10.24 7.72
N LEU A 12 2.16 -9.36 8.43
CA LEU A 12 2.00 -7.96 8.02
C LEU A 12 3.35 -7.22 7.99
N ILE A 13 4.20 -7.42 9.00
CA ILE A 13 5.56 -6.85 9.02
C ILE A 13 6.38 -7.36 7.83
N MET A 14 6.33 -8.67 7.55
CA MET A 14 7.03 -9.26 6.41
C MET A 14 6.56 -8.70 5.07
N GLU A 15 5.26 -8.47 4.92
CA GLU A 15 4.67 -7.85 3.73
C GLU A 15 5.13 -6.40 3.56
N VAL A 16 5.14 -5.61 4.65
CA VAL A 16 5.70 -4.25 4.63
C VAL A 16 7.18 -4.26 4.24
N GLN A 17 8.00 -5.12 4.84
CA GLN A 17 9.42 -5.24 4.49
C GLN A 17 9.62 -5.63 3.03
N THR A 18 8.80 -6.56 2.52
CA THR A 18 8.85 -6.99 1.12
C THR A 18 8.47 -5.84 0.19
N SER A 19 7.42 -5.08 0.51
CA SER A 19 7.01 -3.91 -0.27
C SER A 19 8.14 -2.87 -0.37
N ILE A 20 8.83 -2.57 0.73
CA ILE A 20 9.94 -1.63 0.76
C ILE A 20 11.13 -2.13 -0.08
N LYS A 21 11.46 -3.43 -0.01
CA LYS A 21 12.52 -4.02 -0.82
C LYS A 21 12.20 -3.91 -2.32
N LEU A 22 10.96 -4.20 -2.71
CA LEU A 22 10.50 -4.07 -4.09
C LEU A 22 10.58 -2.62 -4.58
N LEU A 23 10.09 -1.67 -3.79
CA LEU A 23 10.16 -0.23 -4.13
C LEU A 23 11.60 0.24 -4.29
N LYS A 24 12.47 -0.07 -3.33
CA LYS A 24 13.90 0.31 -3.39
C LYS A 24 14.59 -0.30 -4.61
N LYS A 25 14.34 -1.58 -4.89
CA LYS A 25 14.92 -2.27 -6.04
C LYS A 25 14.40 -1.71 -7.36
N GLY A 26 13.08 -1.51 -7.49
CA GLY A 26 12.45 -0.92 -8.66
C GLY A 26 12.97 0.49 -8.96
N MET A 27 13.03 1.36 -7.95
CA MET A 27 13.61 2.71 -8.09
C MET A 27 15.09 2.65 -8.48
N GLY A 28 15.88 1.80 -7.82
CA GLY A 28 17.30 1.66 -8.11
C GLY A 28 17.59 1.08 -9.50
N ASP A 29 16.73 0.21 -10.02
CA ASP A 29 16.87 -0.31 -11.38
C ASP A 29 16.37 0.71 -12.42
N LEU A 30 15.35 1.52 -12.10
CA LEU A 30 14.92 2.65 -12.94
C LEU A 30 16.05 3.67 -13.16
N GLN A 31 16.85 3.95 -12.14
CA GLN A 31 18.00 4.86 -12.23
C GLN A 31 19.14 4.35 -13.13
N LYS A 32 19.18 3.03 -13.42
CA LYS A 32 20.20 2.40 -14.28
C LYS A 32 19.76 2.33 -15.74
N ILE A 33 18.56 2.81 -16.05
CA ILE A 33 18.07 2.85 -17.41
C ILE A 33 18.90 3.85 -18.21
N SER A 34 19.27 3.43 -19.40
CA SER A 34 20.06 4.24 -20.34
C SER A 34 19.71 3.85 -21.76
N SER A 35 20.24 4.57 -22.75
CA SER A 35 20.07 4.21 -24.16
C SER A 35 20.58 2.79 -24.50
N ALA A 36 21.46 2.22 -23.68
CA ALA A 36 21.95 0.85 -23.83
C ALA A 36 21.16 -0.19 -23.01
N ASN A 37 20.31 0.25 -22.09
CA ASN A 37 19.49 -0.60 -21.22
C ASN A 37 18.13 0.08 -21.02
N ASP A 38 17.21 -0.18 -21.95
CA ASP A 38 15.87 0.40 -22.03
C ASP A 38 14.79 -0.56 -21.52
N PHE A 39 15.16 -1.53 -20.68
CA PHE A 39 14.21 -2.50 -20.14
C PHE A 39 13.40 -1.93 -18.96
N TYR A 40 12.45 -1.04 -19.25
CA TYR A 40 11.57 -0.42 -18.27
C TYR A 40 10.61 -1.40 -17.58
N HIS A 41 10.29 -2.52 -18.24
CA HIS A 41 9.25 -3.44 -17.78
C HIS A 41 9.54 -4.00 -16.37
N ALA A 42 10.77 -4.46 -16.10
CA ALA A 42 11.14 -4.98 -14.78
C ALA A 42 11.03 -3.94 -13.65
N PRO A 43 11.66 -2.76 -13.73
CA PRO A 43 11.54 -1.77 -12.65
C PRO A 43 10.09 -1.31 -12.45
N ILE A 44 9.30 -1.14 -13.52
CA ILE A 44 7.88 -0.79 -13.40
C ILE A 44 7.09 -1.89 -12.68
N LEU A 45 7.31 -3.17 -13.03
CA LEU A 45 6.63 -4.29 -12.37
C LEU A 45 6.97 -4.37 -10.88
N LEU A 46 8.24 -4.13 -10.51
CA LEU A 46 8.68 -4.09 -9.12
C LEU A 46 8.00 -2.94 -8.35
N LEU A 47 7.93 -1.75 -8.94
CA LEU A 47 7.26 -0.60 -8.35
C LEU A 47 5.77 -0.87 -8.16
N SER A 48 5.08 -1.33 -9.21
CA SER A 48 3.65 -1.67 -9.16
C SER A 48 3.35 -2.67 -8.05
N THR A 49 4.13 -3.75 -7.97
CA THR A 49 3.97 -4.79 -6.94
C THR A 49 4.28 -4.25 -5.53
N GLY A 50 5.30 -3.41 -5.42
CA GLY A 50 5.69 -2.77 -4.17
C GLY A 50 4.60 -1.86 -3.62
N TYR A 51 4.04 -0.98 -4.46
CA TYR A 51 2.93 -0.10 -4.08
C TYR A 51 1.66 -0.88 -3.74
N GLU A 52 1.30 -1.89 -4.54
CA GLU A 52 0.13 -2.73 -4.28
C GLU A 52 0.21 -3.37 -2.87
N ARG A 53 1.34 -4.01 -2.56
CA ARG A 53 1.56 -4.62 -1.24
C ARG A 53 1.53 -3.60 -0.12
N LEU A 54 2.16 -2.45 -0.30
CA LEU A 54 2.18 -1.39 0.71
C LEU A 54 0.77 -0.86 1.01
N ILE A 55 -0.01 -0.53 -0.02
CA ILE A 55 -1.39 -0.03 0.15
C ILE A 55 -2.26 -1.06 0.86
N LYS A 56 -2.16 -2.34 0.47
CA LYS A 56 -2.85 -3.44 1.16
C LYS A 56 -2.49 -3.52 2.64
N CYS A 57 -1.21 -3.36 2.97
CA CYS A 57 -0.77 -3.33 4.37
C CYS A 57 -1.34 -2.13 5.13
N LEU A 58 -1.38 -0.93 4.51
CA LEU A 58 -1.99 0.26 5.10
C LEU A 58 -3.47 0.06 5.38
N LEU A 59 -4.21 -0.54 4.44
CA LEU A 59 -5.63 -0.87 4.64
C LEU A 59 -5.81 -1.89 5.79
N CYS A 60 -4.95 -2.91 5.89
CA CYS A 60 -4.94 -3.85 7.03
C CYS A 60 -4.73 -3.13 8.36
N LEU A 61 -3.75 -2.22 8.43
CA LEU A 61 -3.44 -1.45 9.64
C LEU A 61 -4.59 -0.53 10.02
N ALA A 62 -5.21 0.11 9.05
CA ALA A 62 -6.27 1.08 9.33
C ALA A 62 -7.57 0.41 9.82
N LEU A 63 -7.80 -0.86 9.47
CA LEU A 63 -8.92 -1.67 9.99
C LEU A 63 -8.57 -2.50 11.22
N MET A 64 -7.36 -2.34 11.76
CA MET A 64 -6.97 -2.91 13.04
C MET A 64 -7.79 -2.22 14.15
N ASP A 65 -8.37 -3.01 15.04
CA ASP A 65 -9.11 -2.48 16.19
C ASP A 65 -8.18 -2.09 17.35
N GLU A 66 -8.75 -1.55 18.45
CA GLU A 66 -7.98 -1.18 19.64
C GLU A 66 -7.22 -2.35 20.31
N ASN A 67 -7.64 -3.59 20.06
CA ASN A 67 -6.99 -4.80 20.59
C ASN A 67 -5.90 -5.32 19.63
N GLY A 68 -5.74 -4.68 18.47
CA GLY A 68 -4.81 -5.09 17.44
C GLY A 68 -5.33 -6.20 16.53
N ASP A 69 -6.63 -6.51 16.58
CA ASP A 69 -7.29 -7.56 15.80
C ASP A 69 -7.76 -7.05 14.43
N PHE A 70 -7.60 -7.92 13.42
CA PHE A 70 -8.05 -7.68 12.05
C PHE A 70 -9.49 -8.20 11.88
N LYS A 71 -10.48 -7.33 12.11
CA LYS A 71 -11.91 -7.73 12.16
C LYS A 71 -12.52 -8.09 10.80
N LYS A 72 -12.01 -7.56 9.69
CA LYS A 72 -12.52 -7.79 8.33
C LYS A 72 -11.39 -7.75 7.29
N PRO A 73 -11.51 -8.49 6.17
CA PRO A 73 -10.60 -8.31 5.04
C PRO A 73 -10.72 -6.86 4.52
N PRO A 74 -9.60 -6.14 4.32
CA PRO A 74 -9.63 -4.72 3.99
C PRO A 74 -10.12 -4.38 2.59
N TYR A 75 -10.16 -5.36 1.70
CA TYR A 75 -10.54 -5.21 0.31
C TYR A 75 -11.08 -6.55 -0.20
N GLU A 76 -11.91 -6.48 -1.24
CA GLU A 76 -12.38 -7.67 -1.93
C GLU A 76 -11.21 -8.34 -2.66
N THR A 77 -10.89 -9.57 -2.23
CA THR A 77 -9.94 -10.45 -2.92
C THR A 77 -10.62 -11.21 -4.07
N SER A 78 -11.93 -11.44 -3.94
CA SER A 78 -12.76 -12.02 -4.99
C SER A 78 -12.97 -10.99 -6.12
N ARG A 79 -12.94 -11.45 -7.37
CA ARG A 79 -13.12 -10.65 -8.61
C ARG A 79 -11.91 -9.85 -9.11
N GLY A 80 -10.71 -10.07 -8.57
CA GLY A 80 -9.46 -9.50 -9.13
C GLY A 80 -9.26 -8.00 -8.94
N GLN A 81 -10.19 -7.30 -8.25
CA GLN A 81 -10.05 -5.87 -7.93
C GLN A 81 -8.87 -5.60 -6.99
N GLY A 82 -8.50 -6.59 -6.16
CA GLY A 82 -7.37 -6.49 -5.25
C GLY A 82 -6.01 -6.29 -5.90
N HIS A 83 -5.87 -6.33 -7.23
CA HIS A 83 -4.61 -6.02 -7.93
C HIS A 83 -4.63 -4.67 -8.64
N LYS A 84 -5.78 -3.97 -8.65
CA LYS A 84 -5.90 -2.68 -9.32
C LYS A 84 -5.48 -1.58 -8.36
N LEU A 85 -4.38 -0.91 -8.68
CA LEU A 85 -3.83 0.17 -7.85
C LEU A 85 -4.85 1.30 -7.66
N ASP A 86 -5.53 1.75 -8.72
CA ASP A 86 -6.52 2.83 -8.63
C ASP A 86 -7.63 2.50 -7.63
N TYR A 87 -8.17 1.28 -7.68
CA TYR A 87 -9.16 0.80 -6.73
C TYR A 87 -8.64 0.77 -5.29
N LEU A 88 -7.39 0.32 -5.09
CA LEU A 88 -6.77 0.26 -3.78
C LEU A 88 -6.49 1.67 -3.20
N ILE A 89 -6.09 2.61 -4.05
CA ILE A 89 -5.86 4.01 -3.69
C ILE A 89 -7.19 4.67 -3.31
N ASP A 90 -8.23 4.52 -4.14
CA ASP A 90 -9.57 5.06 -3.86
C ASP A 90 -10.11 4.55 -2.51
N LYS A 91 -9.90 3.26 -2.22
CA LYS A 91 -10.25 2.65 -0.93
C LYS A 91 -9.46 3.26 0.22
N LEU A 92 -8.16 3.47 0.05
CA LEU A 92 -7.31 4.06 1.09
C LEU A 92 -7.72 5.51 1.37
N LEU A 93 -7.94 6.32 0.33
CA LEU A 93 -8.36 7.72 0.46
C LEU A 93 -9.72 7.83 1.14
N SER A 94 -10.68 6.99 0.75
CA SER A 94 -12.01 6.93 1.39
C SER A 94 -11.88 6.64 2.88
N LEU A 95 -11.04 5.68 3.24
CA LEU A 95 -10.81 5.31 4.64
C LEU A 95 -10.11 6.43 5.43
N CYS A 96 -9.13 7.11 4.82
CA CYS A 96 -8.47 8.27 5.42
C CYS A 96 -9.47 9.41 5.68
N ALA A 97 -10.42 9.63 4.77
CA ALA A 97 -11.49 10.61 4.94
C ALA A 97 -12.45 10.21 6.07
N GLU A 98 -12.91 8.95 6.10
CA GLU A 98 -13.78 8.42 7.17
C GLU A 98 -13.14 8.55 8.57
N LYS A 99 -11.83 8.28 8.67
CA LYS A 99 -11.08 8.40 9.93
C LYS A 99 -10.61 9.82 10.24
N ASN A 100 -10.94 10.79 9.38
CA ASN A 100 -10.53 12.18 9.50
C ASN A 100 -9.01 12.35 9.70
N TYR A 101 -8.22 11.55 8.97
CA TYR A 101 -6.76 11.45 9.13
C TYR A 101 -6.06 12.80 8.90
N SER A 102 -6.54 13.58 7.94
CA SER A 102 -5.99 14.90 7.58
C SER A 102 -6.35 16.02 8.55
N ALA A 103 -7.31 15.82 9.48
CA ALA A 103 -7.70 16.88 10.40
C ALA A 103 -6.59 17.25 11.40
N LYS A 104 -5.66 16.32 11.67
CA LYS A 104 -4.60 16.52 12.66
C LYS A 104 -3.29 17.01 12.07
N PHE A 105 -3.07 16.84 10.76
CA PHE A 105 -1.78 17.12 10.13
C PHE A 105 -1.98 17.83 8.79
N SER A 106 -1.47 19.05 8.68
CA SER A 106 -1.53 19.85 7.46
C SER A 106 -0.85 19.18 6.27
N ALA A 107 0.27 18.48 6.51
CA ALA A 107 0.95 17.68 5.49
C ALA A 107 0.05 16.56 4.93
N ALA A 108 -0.62 15.80 5.81
CA ALA A 108 -1.55 14.75 5.39
C ALA A 108 -2.74 15.32 4.58
N LYS A 109 -3.18 16.54 4.90
CA LYS A 109 -4.19 17.23 4.10
C LYS A 109 -3.68 17.56 2.70
N ALA A 110 -2.46 18.08 2.59
CA ALA A 110 -1.84 18.37 1.30
C ALA A 110 -1.65 17.10 0.45
N ASP A 111 -1.23 16.00 1.08
CA ASP A 111 -1.08 14.71 0.39
C ASP A 111 -2.42 14.17 -0.14
N ILE A 112 -3.49 14.22 0.67
CA ILE A 112 -4.83 13.80 0.24
C ILE A 112 -5.37 14.72 -0.87
N ASP A 113 -5.18 16.02 -0.75
CA ASP A 113 -5.61 16.99 -1.78
C ASP A 113 -4.87 16.77 -3.10
N PHE A 114 -3.57 16.45 -3.06
CA PHE A 114 -2.78 16.09 -4.23
C PHE A 114 -3.31 14.80 -4.88
N LEU A 115 -3.40 13.72 -4.10
CA LEU A 115 -3.81 12.40 -4.60
C LEU A 115 -5.26 12.34 -5.10
N SER A 116 -6.15 13.17 -4.56
CA SER A 116 -7.57 13.20 -4.97
C SER A 116 -7.85 14.02 -6.23
N LYS A 117 -6.94 14.94 -6.59
CA LYS A 117 -7.09 15.85 -7.74
C LYS A 117 -6.26 15.42 -8.94
N ASP A 118 -5.27 14.55 -8.76
CA ASP A 118 -4.46 13.97 -9.83
C ASP A 118 -5.27 12.88 -10.54
N LYS A 119 -6.02 13.27 -11.58
CA LYS A 119 -6.82 12.39 -12.45
C LYS A 119 -6.44 12.56 -13.91
#